data_AF-A0A9P7BRP1-F1
#
_entry.id   AF-A0A9P7BRP1-F1
#
_cell.length_a   1.000
_cell.length_b   1.000
_cell.length_c   1.000
_cell.angle_alpha   90.00
_cell.angle_beta   90.00
_cell.angle_gamma   90.00
#
_symmetry.space_group_name_H-M   'P 1'
#
loop_
_entity.id
_entity.type
_entity.pdbx_description
1 polymer ?
#
loop_
_entity_poly.entity_id
_entity_poly.type
_entity_poly.pdbx_seq_one_letter_code
_entity_poly.pdbx_strand_id
1 'polypeptide(L)'
;MAENMKYAIMLTLCELSSAKIKAPNDCTTTLDHHDQLTRCIQKLSASPQAWTSYSGYFRDIVLICFAIKYPMEKEILEKLHENITLNQVKNFDILQNQQNYLIQWRQQEFEMLDVLKESQVDVINHIAKAKDYYQKTESQIEFLFDTLGLLQNRTQLAIVQYDEMMNHHVEQVHRQLHDLLIHQTMEMDDLVDALLLKLDKVHRHVEQSLLDQIQAANRWNEYVKNIELELNDSWKNSIQNMSTILYKAINGPLGEMKQLQDKLNDAHRHLTDIMKPFYWIANTFSSNQYTTQQNLRMHFSIK
;
A
#
# COMPACT_ATOMS: atom_id res chain seq x y z
N MET A 1 8.62 -118.88 68.99
CA MET A 1 8.10 -119.69 70.11
C MET A 1 7.01 -118.98 70.88
N ALA A 2 7.27 -117.84 71.55
CA ALA A 2 6.23 -117.10 72.30
C ALA A 2 5.01 -116.75 71.44
N GLU A 3 5.21 -116.25 70.22
CA GLU A 3 4.12 -116.02 69.24
C GLU A 3 3.32 -117.30 68.94
N ASN A 4 3.99 -118.42 68.62
CA ASN A 4 3.33 -119.70 68.37
C ASN A 4 2.46 -120.15 69.56
N MET A 5 2.93 -119.93 70.80
CA MET A 5 2.15 -120.19 72.02
C MET A 5 0.93 -119.27 72.10
N LYS A 6 1.10 -117.97 71.84
CA LYS A 6 0.03 -116.97 71.84
C LYS A 6 -1.07 -117.31 70.82
N TYR A 7 -0.71 -117.59 69.57
CA TYR A 7 -1.68 -118.00 68.54
C TYR A 7 -2.35 -119.34 68.84
N ALA A 8 -1.61 -120.34 69.34
CA ALA A 8 -2.20 -121.61 69.75
C ALA A 8 -3.20 -121.44 70.90
N ILE A 9 -2.92 -120.58 71.88
CA ILE A 9 -3.88 -120.22 72.94
C ILE A 9 -5.09 -119.50 72.33
N MET A 10 -4.90 -118.51 71.44
CA MET A 10 -6.02 -117.80 70.81
C MET A 10 -6.95 -118.74 70.03
N LEU A 11 -6.40 -119.66 69.23
CA LEU A 11 -7.18 -120.70 68.53
C LEU A 11 -7.92 -121.62 69.52
N THR A 12 -7.24 -122.04 70.59
CA THR A 12 -7.85 -122.84 71.68
C THR A 12 -9.01 -122.11 72.34
N LEU A 13 -8.86 -120.81 72.64
CA LEU A 13 -9.90 -120.00 73.26
C LEU A 13 -11.10 -119.81 72.32
N CYS A 14 -10.86 -119.63 71.02
CA CYS A 14 -11.93 -119.61 70.01
C CYS A 14 -12.68 -120.95 69.94
N GLU A 15 -11.99 -122.09 69.98
CA GLU A 15 -12.61 -123.41 69.99
C GLU A 15 -13.41 -123.67 71.28
N LEU A 16 -12.84 -123.39 72.45
CA LEU A 16 -13.55 -123.53 73.73
C LEU A 16 -14.79 -122.62 73.78
N SER A 17 -14.67 -121.38 73.27
CA SER A 17 -15.80 -120.46 73.16
C SER A 17 -16.89 -120.96 72.21
N SER A 18 -16.53 -121.55 71.06
CA SER A 18 -17.52 -122.11 70.12
C SER A 18 -18.22 -123.34 70.70
N ALA A 19 -17.50 -124.16 71.48
CA ALA A 19 -18.02 -125.28 72.26
C ALA A 19 -18.78 -124.87 73.54
N LYS A 20 -18.87 -123.57 73.86
CA LYS A 20 -19.45 -123.01 75.11
C LYS A 20 -18.78 -123.50 76.40
N ILE A 21 -17.52 -123.94 76.31
CA ILE A 21 -16.68 -124.33 77.45
C ILE A 21 -16.06 -123.07 78.05
N LYS A 22 -16.16 -122.88 79.37
CA LYS A 22 -15.56 -121.73 80.06
C LYS A 22 -14.03 -121.84 80.03
N ALA A 23 -13.37 -120.87 79.41
CA ALA A 23 -11.92 -120.73 79.47
C ALA A 23 -11.44 -120.34 80.89
N PRO A 24 -10.19 -120.68 81.27
CA PRO A 24 -9.59 -120.20 82.52
C PRO A 24 -9.43 -118.67 82.52
N ASN A 25 -9.72 -118.03 83.65
CA ASN A 25 -9.56 -116.56 83.82
C ASN A 25 -8.13 -116.07 83.54
N ASP A 26 -7.12 -116.89 83.83
CA ASP A 26 -5.71 -116.58 83.56
C ASP A 26 -5.37 -116.52 82.05
N CYS A 27 -6.29 -116.94 81.19
CA CYS A 27 -6.17 -116.91 79.72
C CYS A 27 -7.01 -115.81 79.05
N THR A 28 -7.87 -115.09 79.77
CA THR A 28 -8.78 -114.08 79.19
C THR A 28 -8.25 -112.65 79.27
N THR A 29 -7.13 -112.42 79.97
CA THR A 29 -6.39 -111.15 79.99
C THR A 29 -5.34 -111.08 78.87
N THR A 30 -4.84 -109.90 78.54
CA THR A 30 -3.85 -109.71 77.47
C THR A 30 -2.57 -110.53 77.71
N LEU A 31 -2.30 -111.49 76.83
CA LEU A 31 -1.18 -112.44 76.91
C LEU A 31 0.05 -111.90 76.16
N ASP A 32 0.71 -110.90 76.75
CA ASP A 32 1.90 -110.26 76.14
C ASP A 32 3.22 -110.70 76.77
N HIS A 33 3.21 -111.18 78.02
CA HIS A 33 4.42 -111.68 78.69
C HIS A 33 4.49 -113.22 78.70
N HIS A 34 5.70 -113.75 78.58
CA HIS A 34 5.94 -115.20 78.57
C HIS A 34 5.43 -115.92 79.83
N ASP A 35 5.52 -115.29 81.00
CA ASP A 35 5.00 -115.86 82.25
C ASP A 35 3.47 -115.95 82.27
N GLN A 36 2.77 -115.03 81.59
CA GLN A 36 1.31 -115.07 81.46
C GLN A 36 0.90 -116.19 80.50
N LEU A 37 1.59 -116.33 79.36
CA LEU A 37 1.42 -117.44 78.43
C LEU A 37 1.61 -118.78 79.15
N THR A 38 2.72 -118.94 79.89
CA THR A 38 3.02 -120.17 80.63
C THR A 38 1.99 -120.48 81.72
N ARG A 39 1.53 -119.47 82.50
CA ARG A 39 0.44 -119.66 83.48
C ARG A 39 -0.88 -120.06 82.82
N CYS A 40 -1.24 -119.43 81.70
CA CYS A 40 -2.42 -119.83 80.93
C CYS A 40 -2.32 -121.28 80.44
N ILE A 41 -1.18 -121.68 79.86
CA ILE A 41 -0.93 -123.06 79.39
C ILE A 41 -1.05 -124.06 80.55
N GLN A 42 -0.52 -123.74 81.73
CA GLN A 42 -0.68 -124.56 82.94
C GLN A 42 -2.14 -124.68 83.40
N LYS A 43 -2.98 -123.66 83.21
CA LYS A 43 -4.43 -123.77 83.48
C LYS A 43 -5.17 -124.56 82.40
N LEU A 44 -4.78 -124.43 81.13
CA LEU A 44 -5.33 -125.24 80.04
C LEU A 44 -4.99 -126.73 80.22
N SER A 45 -3.79 -127.07 80.73
CA SER A 45 -3.40 -128.45 80.99
C SER A 45 -4.22 -129.16 82.08
N ALA A 46 -4.91 -128.40 82.95
CA ALA A 46 -5.79 -128.94 83.98
C ALA A 46 -7.12 -129.51 83.44
N SER A 47 -7.50 -129.19 82.20
CA SER A 47 -8.66 -129.79 81.51
C SER A 47 -8.16 -130.65 80.34
N PRO A 48 -8.47 -131.97 80.32
CA PRO A 48 -8.03 -132.84 79.22
C PRO A 48 -8.50 -132.36 77.84
N GLN A 49 -9.70 -131.78 77.74
CA GLN A 49 -10.25 -131.22 76.51
C GLN A 49 -9.45 -130.00 76.06
N ALA A 50 -9.28 -129.00 76.94
CA ALA A 50 -8.53 -127.78 76.62
C ALA A 50 -7.05 -128.05 76.31
N TRP A 51 -6.44 -129.03 76.99
CA TRP A 51 -5.08 -129.49 76.71
C TRP A 51 -4.95 -130.14 75.32
N THR A 52 -5.95 -130.94 74.93
CA THR A 52 -5.96 -131.60 73.61
C THR A 52 -6.05 -130.56 72.50
N SER A 53 -6.97 -129.59 72.61
CA SER A 53 -7.06 -128.44 71.71
C SER A 53 -5.75 -127.65 71.63
N TYR A 54 -5.18 -127.23 72.77
CA TYR A 54 -3.95 -126.45 72.79
C TYR A 54 -2.75 -127.21 72.20
N SER A 55 -2.56 -128.47 72.57
CA SER A 55 -1.43 -129.28 72.08
C SER A 55 -1.60 -129.75 70.62
N GLY A 56 -2.83 -129.76 70.11
CA GLY A 56 -3.13 -129.86 68.67
C GLY A 56 -2.73 -128.57 67.95
N TYR A 57 -3.37 -127.44 68.30
CA TYR A 57 -3.08 -126.16 67.67
C TYR A 57 -1.61 -125.74 67.78
N PHE A 58 -0.94 -125.97 68.90
CA PHE A 58 0.49 -125.61 69.05
C PHE A 58 1.43 -126.44 68.15
N ARG A 59 1.05 -127.67 67.83
CA ARG A 59 1.78 -128.53 66.87
C ARG A 59 1.54 -128.07 65.44
N ASP A 60 0.29 -127.78 65.12
CA ASP A 60 -0.14 -127.50 63.75
C ASP A 60 -0.07 -126.01 63.39
N ILE A 61 0.22 -125.12 64.35
CA ILE A 61 0.20 -123.65 64.17
C ILE A 61 1.08 -123.20 63.00
N VAL A 62 2.23 -123.84 62.79
CA VAL A 62 3.13 -123.49 61.67
C VAL A 62 2.47 -123.80 60.34
N LEU A 63 1.80 -124.95 60.21
CA LEU A 63 1.05 -125.34 59.01
C LEU A 63 -0.16 -124.43 58.80
N ILE A 64 -0.90 -124.10 59.86
CA ILE A 64 -2.04 -123.18 59.83
C ILE A 64 -1.59 -121.78 59.38
N CYS A 65 -0.50 -121.25 59.93
CA CYS A 65 0.07 -119.98 59.52
C CYS A 65 0.50 -119.99 58.05
N PHE A 66 1.18 -121.04 57.56
CA PHE A 66 1.52 -121.16 56.14
C PHE A 66 0.27 -121.23 55.24
N ALA A 67 -0.76 -121.99 55.64
CA ALA A 67 -2.00 -122.13 54.88
C ALA A 67 -2.79 -120.80 54.76
N ILE A 68 -2.75 -119.94 55.79
CA ILE A 68 -3.40 -118.63 55.78
C ILE A 68 -2.53 -117.55 55.10
N LYS A 69 -1.20 -117.65 55.23
CA LYS A 69 -0.24 -116.67 54.70
C LYS A 69 -0.34 -116.54 53.18
N TYR A 70 -0.32 -117.64 52.42
CA TYR A 70 -0.31 -117.58 50.96
C TYR A 70 -1.55 -116.90 50.35
N PRO A 71 -2.80 -117.24 50.76
CA PRO A 71 -3.99 -116.50 50.33
C PRO A 71 -3.96 -115.01 50.67
N MET A 72 -3.49 -114.66 51.87
CA MET A 72 -3.42 -113.26 52.32
C MET A 72 -2.37 -112.44 51.54
N GLU A 73 -1.17 -112.98 51.36
CA GLU A 73 -0.12 -112.35 50.55
C GLU A 73 -0.56 -112.20 49.10
N LYS A 74 -1.26 -113.21 48.54
CA LYS A 74 -1.85 -113.15 47.21
C LYS A 74 -2.87 -112.01 47.10
N GLU A 75 -3.83 -111.91 48.02
CA GLU A 75 -4.86 -110.86 47.99
C GLU A 75 -4.26 -109.44 48.09
N ILE A 76 -3.25 -109.26 48.95
CA ILE A 76 -2.51 -108.00 49.08
C ILE A 76 -1.77 -107.66 47.78
N LEU A 77 -1.12 -108.65 47.17
CA LEU A 77 -0.37 -108.49 45.92
C LEU A 77 -1.30 -108.18 44.73
N GLU A 78 -2.45 -108.86 44.62
CA GLU A 78 -3.46 -108.60 43.59
C GLU A 78 -4.01 -107.18 43.69
N LYS A 79 -4.41 -106.74 44.90
CA LYS A 79 -4.87 -105.35 45.15
C LYS A 79 -3.78 -104.31 44.89
N LEU A 80 -2.52 -104.62 45.17
CA LEU A 80 -1.40 -103.72 44.87
C LEU A 80 -1.19 -103.59 43.35
N HIS A 81 -1.20 -104.70 42.62
CA HIS A 81 -1.09 -104.69 41.15
C HIS A 81 -2.28 -103.99 40.49
N GLU A 82 -3.51 -104.20 40.96
CA GLU A 82 -4.70 -103.48 40.47
C GLU A 82 -4.54 -101.96 40.63
N ASN A 83 -4.17 -101.49 41.83
CA ASN A 83 -3.96 -100.06 42.10
C ASN A 83 -2.81 -99.46 41.26
N ILE A 84 -1.69 -100.18 41.12
CA ILE A 84 -0.57 -99.72 40.27
C ILE A 84 -1.01 -99.63 38.82
N THR A 85 -1.73 -100.64 38.30
CA THR A 85 -2.17 -100.69 36.90
C THR A 85 -3.18 -99.58 36.62
N LEU A 86 -4.15 -99.36 37.52
CA LEU A 86 -5.12 -98.27 37.43
C LEU A 86 -4.42 -96.89 37.43
N ASN A 87 -3.36 -96.73 38.22
CA ASN A 87 -2.57 -95.49 38.24
C ASN A 87 -1.73 -95.32 36.96
N GLN A 88 -1.16 -96.40 36.42
CA GLN A 88 -0.45 -96.39 35.15
C GLN A 88 -1.36 -95.98 33.98
N VAL A 89 -2.58 -96.52 33.92
CA VAL A 89 -3.58 -96.12 32.90
C VAL A 89 -3.91 -94.63 33.03
N LYS A 90 -4.24 -94.14 34.23
CA LYS A 90 -4.53 -92.71 34.46
C LYS A 90 -3.35 -91.80 34.07
N ASN A 91 -2.12 -92.19 34.39
CA ASN A 91 -0.93 -91.43 34.00
C ASN A 91 -0.72 -91.45 32.49
N PHE A 92 -1.00 -92.56 31.81
CA PHE A 92 -0.96 -92.66 30.35
C PHE A 92 -2.00 -91.72 29.71
N ASP A 93 -3.24 -91.73 30.20
CA ASP A 93 -4.31 -90.85 29.72
C ASP A 93 -3.94 -89.36 29.89
N ILE A 94 -3.33 -88.99 31.03
CA ILE A 94 -2.85 -87.62 31.27
C ILE A 94 -1.75 -87.25 30.27
N LEU A 95 -0.74 -88.11 30.08
CA LEU A 95 0.36 -87.86 29.14
C LEU A 95 -0.12 -87.79 27.69
N GLN A 96 -1.06 -88.65 27.29
CA GLN A 96 -1.66 -88.63 25.96
C GLN A 96 -2.44 -87.34 25.71
N ASN A 97 -3.23 -86.88 26.69
CA ASN A 97 -3.95 -85.61 26.60
C ASN A 97 -3.00 -84.41 26.56
N GLN A 98 -1.92 -84.41 27.34
CA GLN A 98 -0.87 -83.39 27.27
C GLN A 98 -0.18 -83.38 25.89
N GLN A 99 0.15 -84.55 25.35
CA GLN A 99 0.74 -84.66 24.00
C GLN A 99 -0.20 -84.10 22.92
N ASN A 100 -1.49 -84.44 22.97
CA ASN A 100 -2.50 -83.94 22.04
C ASN A 100 -2.62 -82.40 22.12
N TYR A 101 -2.64 -81.85 23.34
CA TYR A 101 -2.67 -80.40 23.57
C TYR A 101 -1.43 -79.69 23.01
N LEU A 102 -0.23 -80.26 23.20
CA LEU A 102 1.02 -79.72 22.64
C LEU A 102 1.06 -79.77 21.10
N ILE A 103 0.46 -80.79 20.47
CA ILE A 103 0.32 -80.87 19.02
C ILE A 103 -0.63 -79.77 18.51
N GLN A 104 -1.77 -79.58 19.16
CA GLN A 104 -2.72 -78.51 18.84
C GLN A 104 -2.11 -77.12 19.00
N TRP A 105 -1.38 -76.89 20.10
CA TRP A 105 -0.67 -75.62 20.34
C TRP A 105 0.37 -75.32 19.28
N ARG A 106 1.18 -76.31 18.88
CA ARG A 106 2.16 -76.16 17.81
C ARG A 106 1.50 -75.81 16.47
N GLN A 107 0.34 -76.39 16.19
CA GLN A 107 -0.43 -76.07 14.98
C GLN A 107 -0.92 -74.61 14.99
N GLN A 108 -1.46 -74.13 16.12
CA GLN A 108 -1.86 -72.73 16.31
C GLN A 108 -0.68 -71.75 16.23
N GLU A 109 0.49 -72.15 16.75
CA GLU A 109 1.72 -71.37 16.65
C GLU A 109 2.17 -71.20 15.18
N PHE A 110 2.12 -72.26 14.37
CA PHE A 110 2.40 -72.18 12.94
C PHE A 110 1.38 -71.32 12.18
N GLU A 111 0.08 -71.47 12.47
CA GLU A 111 -0.97 -70.63 11.86
C GLU A 111 -0.76 -69.15 12.18
N MET A 112 -0.36 -68.82 13.42
CA MET A 112 -0.04 -67.44 13.81
C MET A 112 1.25 -66.92 13.16
N LEU A 113 2.25 -67.78 12.92
CA LEU A 113 3.45 -67.42 12.16
C LEU A 113 3.15 -67.14 10.68
N ASP A 114 2.24 -67.89 10.06
CA ASP A 114 1.79 -67.61 8.68
C ASP A 114 1.04 -66.26 8.59
N VAL A 115 0.14 -65.96 9.54
CA VAL A 115 -0.51 -64.63 9.62
C VAL A 115 0.51 -63.51 9.82
N LEU A 116 1.52 -63.71 10.67
CA LEU A 116 2.60 -62.73 10.88
C LEU A 116 3.41 -62.50 9.60
N LYS A 117 3.69 -63.55 8.84
CA LYS A 117 4.39 -63.50 7.55
C LYS A 117 3.58 -62.78 6.47
N GLU A 118 2.27 -63.03 6.39
CA GLU A 118 1.38 -62.27 5.49
C GLU A 118 1.34 -60.78 5.87
N SER A 119 1.26 -60.47 7.17
CA SER A 119 1.35 -59.09 7.66
C SER A 119 2.67 -58.41 7.30
N GLN A 120 3.80 -59.11 7.37
CA GLN A 120 5.09 -58.57 6.91
C GLN A 120 5.10 -58.24 5.41
N VAL A 121 4.51 -59.10 4.57
CA VAL A 121 4.40 -58.84 3.12
C VAL A 121 3.52 -57.61 2.86
N ASP A 122 2.41 -57.46 3.58
CA ASP A 122 1.55 -56.28 3.46
C ASP A 122 2.27 -54.98 3.89
N VAL A 123 2.97 -55.00 5.02
CA VAL A 123 3.80 -53.87 5.49
C VAL A 123 4.87 -53.48 4.45
N ILE A 124 5.54 -54.45 3.83
CA ILE A 124 6.50 -54.20 2.74
C ILE A 124 5.82 -53.54 1.54
N ASN A 125 4.65 -54.02 1.13
CA ASN A 125 3.86 -53.43 0.04
C ASN A 125 3.41 -52.00 0.37
N HIS A 126 3.02 -51.73 1.61
CA HIS A 126 2.66 -50.39 2.09
C HIS A 126 3.87 -49.44 2.11
N ILE A 127 5.05 -49.90 2.53
CA ILE A 127 6.31 -49.13 2.45
C ILE A 127 6.66 -48.81 1.00
N ALA A 128 6.54 -49.78 0.09
CA ALA A 128 6.81 -49.57 -1.34
C ALA A 128 5.88 -48.52 -1.97
N LYS A 129 4.57 -48.59 -1.68
CA LYS A 129 3.58 -47.58 -2.11
C LYS A 129 3.89 -46.20 -1.52
N ALA A 130 4.21 -46.12 -0.23
CA ALA A 130 4.57 -44.85 0.41
C ALA A 130 5.80 -44.21 -0.26
N LYS A 131 6.82 -45.01 -0.59
CA LYS A 131 8.00 -44.55 -1.31
C LYS A 131 7.65 -43.97 -2.70
N ASP A 132 6.80 -44.64 -3.47
CA ASP A 132 6.33 -44.14 -4.78
C ASP A 132 5.63 -42.78 -4.64
N TYR A 133 4.73 -42.63 -3.66
CA TYR A 133 4.10 -41.34 -3.36
C TYR A 133 5.11 -40.24 -2.98
N TYR A 134 6.14 -40.55 -2.19
CA TYR A 134 7.19 -39.58 -1.85
C TYR A 134 7.98 -39.16 -3.09
N GLN A 135 8.43 -40.09 -3.93
CA GLN A 135 9.19 -39.78 -5.17
C GLN A 135 8.34 -38.95 -6.16
N LYS A 136 7.04 -39.23 -6.25
CA LYS A 136 6.12 -38.41 -7.05
C LYS A 136 5.93 -37.01 -6.46
N THR A 137 5.87 -36.88 -5.14
CA THR A 137 5.75 -35.58 -4.45
C THR A 137 7.02 -34.76 -4.61
N GLU A 138 8.20 -35.39 -4.52
CA GLU A 138 9.52 -34.79 -4.74
C GLU A 138 9.61 -34.17 -6.15
N SER A 139 9.29 -34.93 -7.20
CA SER A 139 9.29 -34.40 -8.59
C SER A 139 8.23 -33.31 -8.82
N GLN A 140 7.10 -33.32 -8.11
CA GLN A 140 6.12 -32.22 -8.16
C GLN A 140 6.63 -30.96 -7.46
N ILE A 141 7.37 -31.09 -6.35
CA ILE A 141 7.99 -29.97 -5.65
C ILE A 141 9.11 -29.35 -6.50
N GLU A 142 9.95 -30.16 -7.13
CA GLU A 142 10.98 -29.72 -8.08
C GLU A 142 10.37 -28.91 -9.23
N PHE A 143 9.34 -29.45 -9.90
CA PHE A 143 8.61 -28.76 -10.97
C PHE A 143 7.96 -27.43 -10.52
N LEU A 144 7.46 -27.36 -9.28
CA LEU A 144 6.94 -26.12 -8.70
C LEU A 144 8.05 -25.08 -8.50
N PHE A 145 9.23 -25.48 -8.02
CA PHE A 145 10.37 -24.56 -7.88
C PHE A 145 10.87 -24.04 -9.24
N ASP A 146 10.96 -24.89 -10.25
CA ASP A 146 11.30 -24.47 -11.63
C ASP A 146 10.28 -23.48 -12.19
N THR A 147 8.98 -23.75 -11.97
CA THR A 147 7.88 -22.87 -12.40
C THR A 147 7.93 -21.52 -11.69
N LEU A 148 8.23 -21.49 -10.39
CA LEU A 148 8.42 -20.26 -9.61
C LEU A 148 9.64 -19.47 -10.09
N GLY A 149 10.76 -20.13 -10.37
CA GLY A 149 11.95 -19.50 -10.95
C GLY A 149 11.68 -18.88 -12.33
N LEU A 150 10.93 -19.57 -13.19
CA LEU A 150 10.50 -19.04 -14.49
C LEU A 150 9.57 -17.84 -14.34
N LEU A 151 8.63 -17.87 -13.40
CA LEU A 151 7.73 -16.75 -13.10
C LEU A 151 8.50 -15.53 -12.55
N GLN A 152 9.47 -15.75 -11.65
CA GLN A 152 10.35 -14.69 -11.14
C GLN A 152 11.15 -14.03 -12.28
N ASN A 153 11.79 -14.84 -13.14
CA ASN A 153 12.57 -14.32 -14.26
C ASN A 153 11.69 -13.55 -15.27
N ARG A 154 10.47 -14.04 -15.57
CA ARG A 154 9.52 -13.35 -16.46
C ARG A 154 8.98 -12.05 -15.87
N THR A 155 8.66 -12.03 -14.58
CA THR A 155 8.17 -10.81 -13.91
C THR A 155 9.26 -9.76 -13.80
N GLN A 156 10.50 -10.14 -13.49
CA GLN A 156 11.64 -9.23 -13.50
C GLN A 156 11.89 -8.65 -14.90
N LEU A 157 11.86 -9.46 -15.96
CA LEU A 157 11.98 -8.98 -17.34
C LEU A 157 10.85 -8.00 -17.71
N ALA A 158 9.61 -8.31 -17.35
CA ALA A 158 8.46 -7.44 -17.63
C ALA A 158 8.56 -6.09 -16.90
N ILE A 159 9.09 -6.07 -15.66
CA ILE A 159 9.35 -4.83 -14.91
C ILE A 159 10.40 -3.98 -15.64
N VAL A 160 11.52 -4.57 -16.07
CA VAL A 160 12.58 -3.84 -16.81
C VAL A 160 12.06 -3.29 -18.13
N GLN A 161 11.31 -4.10 -18.91
CA GLN A 161 10.72 -3.64 -20.17
C GLN A 161 9.70 -2.50 -19.98
N TYR A 162 8.94 -2.52 -18.88
CA TYR A 162 8.00 -1.45 -18.57
C TYR A 162 8.70 -0.17 -18.11
N ASP A 163 9.78 -0.30 -17.33
CA ASP A 163 10.62 0.83 -16.91
C ASP A 163 11.30 1.51 -18.12
N GLU A 164 11.92 0.74 -19.01
CA GLU A 164 12.50 1.26 -20.27
C GLU A 164 11.45 1.98 -21.13
N MET A 165 10.26 1.38 -21.29
CA MET A 165 9.15 1.98 -22.05
C MET A 165 8.64 3.28 -21.41
N MET A 166 8.51 3.31 -20.08
CA MET A 166 8.05 4.48 -19.35
C MET A 166 9.10 5.61 -19.43
N ASN A 167 10.38 5.30 -19.23
CA ASN A 167 11.47 6.26 -19.37
C ASN A 167 11.50 6.87 -20.78
N HIS A 168 11.32 6.06 -21.82
CA HIS A 168 11.23 6.57 -23.19
C HIS A 168 10.03 7.53 -23.41
N HIS A 169 8.85 7.20 -22.86
CA HIS A 169 7.69 8.10 -22.92
C HIS A 169 7.90 9.39 -22.13
N VAL A 170 8.49 9.32 -20.94
CA VAL A 170 8.82 10.50 -20.12
C VAL A 170 9.81 11.40 -20.86
N GLU A 171 10.87 10.85 -21.46
CA GLU A 171 11.77 11.64 -22.30
C GLU A 171 11.08 12.25 -23.52
N GLN A 172 10.18 11.52 -24.19
CA GLN A 172 9.45 12.03 -25.35
C GLN A 172 8.55 13.20 -24.96
N VAL A 173 7.80 13.08 -23.86
CA VAL A 173 6.96 14.17 -23.32
C VAL A 173 7.83 15.35 -22.88
N HIS A 174 8.99 15.10 -22.26
CA HIS A 174 9.94 16.15 -21.89
C HIS A 174 10.47 16.92 -23.11
N ARG A 175 10.87 16.20 -24.18
CA ARG A 175 11.28 16.81 -25.46
C ARG A 175 10.16 17.65 -26.07
N GLN A 176 8.94 17.11 -26.17
CA GLN A 176 7.78 17.82 -26.72
C GLN A 176 7.42 19.09 -25.92
N LEU A 177 7.49 19.04 -24.59
CA LEU A 177 7.29 20.22 -23.74
C LEU A 177 8.41 21.25 -23.92
N HIS A 178 9.65 20.80 -24.08
CA HIS A 178 10.80 21.69 -24.32
C HIS A 178 10.68 22.40 -25.68
N ASP A 179 10.35 21.68 -26.75
CA ASP A 179 10.14 22.24 -28.08
C ASP A 179 8.98 23.25 -28.09
N LEU A 180 7.88 22.96 -27.39
CA LEU A 180 6.74 23.88 -27.25
C LEU A 180 7.11 25.14 -26.45
N LEU A 181 7.91 25.02 -25.39
CA LEU A 181 8.42 26.17 -24.63
C LEU A 181 9.35 27.05 -25.48
N ILE A 182 10.25 26.45 -26.27
CA ILE A 182 11.10 27.21 -27.21
C ILE A 182 10.23 27.94 -28.23
N HIS A 183 9.26 27.24 -28.85
CA HIS A 183 8.39 27.83 -29.86
C HIS A 183 7.58 29.01 -29.32
N GLN A 184 6.97 28.87 -28.14
CA GLN A 184 6.24 29.95 -27.47
C GLN A 184 7.15 31.12 -27.07
N THR A 185 8.41 30.85 -26.71
CA THR A 185 9.39 31.93 -26.43
C THR A 185 9.70 32.71 -27.70
N MET A 186 9.92 32.02 -28.84
CA MET A 186 10.16 32.66 -30.13
C MET A 186 8.96 33.48 -30.62
N GLU A 187 7.73 32.97 -30.50
CA GLU A 187 6.53 33.75 -30.85
C GLU A 187 6.38 35.01 -29.99
N MET A 188 6.73 34.94 -28.71
CA MET A 188 6.70 36.09 -27.80
C MET A 188 7.78 37.13 -28.14
N ASP A 189 9.00 36.70 -28.49
CA ASP A 189 10.07 37.59 -28.95
C ASP A 189 9.69 38.28 -30.28
N ASP A 190 9.17 37.55 -31.27
CA ASP A 190 8.67 38.10 -32.53
C ASP A 190 7.56 39.15 -32.31
N LEU A 191 6.64 38.90 -31.36
CA LEU A 191 5.60 39.85 -30.97
C LEU A 191 6.16 41.10 -30.28
N VAL A 192 7.17 40.94 -29.42
CA VAL A 192 7.86 42.06 -28.76
C VAL A 192 8.59 42.92 -29.78
N ASP A 193 9.34 42.33 -30.70
CA ASP A 193 10.05 43.06 -31.77
C ASP A 193 9.06 43.77 -32.71
N ALA A 194 7.96 43.12 -33.09
CA ALA A 194 6.91 43.75 -33.88
C ALA A 194 6.22 44.92 -33.15
N LEU A 195 6.10 44.86 -31.81
CA LEU A 195 5.60 45.98 -30.99
C LEU A 195 6.64 47.11 -30.90
N LEU A 196 7.92 46.80 -30.69
CA LEU A 196 9.01 47.79 -30.65
C LEU A 196 9.12 48.56 -31.97
N LEU A 197 9.08 47.85 -33.12
CA LEU A 197 9.08 48.46 -34.45
C LEU A 197 7.87 49.39 -34.68
N LYS A 198 6.68 49.02 -34.19
CA LYS A 198 5.48 49.88 -34.25
C LYS A 198 5.64 51.10 -33.34
N LEU A 199 6.19 50.92 -32.15
CA LEU A 199 6.40 51.99 -31.18
C LEU A 199 7.40 53.03 -31.71
N ASP A 200 8.51 52.59 -32.29
CA ASP A 200 9.50 53.45 -32.95
C ASP A 200 8.90 54.20 -34.16
N LYS A 201 8.06 53.54 -34.97
CA LYS A 201 7.35 54.21 -36.06
C LYS A 201 6.40 55.31 -35.55
N VAL A 202 5.70 55.07 -34.43
CA VAL A 202 4.86 56.09 -33.78
C VAL A 202 5.73 57.23 -33.25
N HIS A 203 6.84 56.93 -32.59
CA HIS A 203 7.78 57.93 -32.06
C HIS A 203 8.28 58.88 -33.17
N ARG A 204 8.78 58.33 -34.29
CA ARG A 204 9.21 59.11 -35.46
C ARG A 204 8.09 59.94 -36.08
N HIS A 205 6.85 59.45 -36.06
CA HIS A 205 5.70 60.21 -36.58
C HIS A 205 5.29 61.37 -35.67
N VAL A 206 5.37 61.19 -34.34
CA VAL A 206 5.18 62.27 -33.37
C VAL A 206 6.27 63.33 -33.49
N GLU A 207 7.54 62.92 -33.64
CA GLU A 207 8.67 63.82 -33.84
C GLU A 207 8.51 64.66 -35.13
N GLN A 208 8.16 64.03 -36.25
CA GLN A 208 7.88 64.76 -37.50
C GLN A 208 6.70 65.73 -37.35
N SER A 209 5.61 65.30 -36.69
CA SER A 209 4.45 66.17 -36.50
C SER A 209 4.75 67.38 -35.61
N LEU A 210 5.64 67.23 -34.62
CA LEU A 210 6.14 68.34 -33.81
C LEU A 210 7.00 69.31 -34.65
N LEU A 211 7.88 68.79 -35.50
CA LEU A 211 8.65 69.58 -36.46
C LEU A 211 7.75 70.37 -37.42
N ASP A 212 6.71 69.74 -37.96
CA ASP A 212 5.74 70.37 -38.86
C ASP A 212 4.95 71.49 -38.13
N GLN A 213 4.57 71.30 -36.86
CA GLN A 213 3.96 72.35 -36.04
C GLN A 213 4.90 73.53 -35.83
N ILE A 214 6.18 73.29 -35.54
CA ILE A 214 7.19 74.36 -35.39
C ILE A 214 7.36 75.14 -36.70
N GLN A 215 7.40 74.45 -37.85
CA GLN A 215 7.47 75.11 -39.16
C GLN A 215 6.21 75.93 -39.46
N ALA A 216 5.02 75.41 -39.15
CA ALA A 216 3.76 76.13 -39.33
C ALA A 216 3.70 77.42 -38.48
N ALA A 217 4.13 77.34 -37.21
CA ALA A 217 4.23 78.51 -36.33
C ALA A 217 5.19 79.57 -36.87
N ASN A 218 6.35 79.15 -37.41
CA ASN A 218 7.31 80.07 -38.03
C ASN A 218 6.75 80.76 -39.29
N ARG A 219 6.10 80.01 -40.19
CA ARG A 219 5.44 80.57 -41.38
C ARG A 219 4.33 81.55 -41.02
N TRP A 220 3.56 81.26 -39.96
CA TRP A 220 2.53 82.17 -39.47
C TRP A 220 3.11 83.49 -38.97
N ASN A 221 4.20 83.43 -38.21
CA ASN A 221 4.92 84.60 -37.71
C ASN A 221 5.48 85.47 -38.87
N GLU A 222 6.03 84.82 -39.90
CA GLU A 222 6.51 85.50 -41.11
C GLU A 222 5.37 86.16 -41.92
N TYR A 223 4.22 85.50 -42.04
CA TYR A 223 3.03 86.05 -42.69
C TYR A 223 2.48 87.29 -41.97
N VAL A 224 2.37 87.24 -40.63
CA VAL A 224 1.94 88.40 -39.81
C VAL A 224 2.89 89.59 -40.02
N LYS A 225 4.20 89.35 -40.02
CA LYS A 225 5.22 90.39 -40.26
C LYS A 225 5.11 91.03 -41.66
N ASN A 226 4.76 90.26 -42.68
CA ASN A 226 4.54 90.80 -44.03
C ASN A 226 3.29 91.68 -44.10
N ILE A 227 2.21 91.30 -43.41
CA ILE A 227 1.00 92.14 -43.31
C ILE A 227 1.32 93.48 -42.65
N GLU A 228 2.09 93.50 -41.55
CA GLU A 228 2.49 94.75 -40.88
C GLU A 228 3.25 95.70 -41.83
N LEU A 229 4.12 95.16 -42.70
CA LEU A 229 4.86 95.94 -43.70
C LEU A 229 3.94 96.49 -44.80
N GLU A 230 3.06 95.68 -45.38
CA GLU A 230 2.13 96.12 -46.44
C GLU A 230 1.16 97.20 -45.96
N LEU A 231 0.64 97.06 -44.73
CA LEU A 231 -0.28 98.05 -44.13
C LEU A 231 0.40 99.41 -43.93
N ASN A 232 1.67 99.40 -43.49
CA ASN A 232 2.46 100.60 -43.27
C ASN A 232 2.78 101.35 -44.58
N ASP A 233 3.21 100.63 -45.63
CA ASP A 233 3.49 101.25 -46.94
C ASP A 233 2.22 101.74 -47.64
N SER A 234 1.10 101.02 -47.52
CA SER A 234 -0.21 101.46 -48.04
C SER A 234 -0.67 102.76 -47.37
N TRP A 235 -0.57 102.84 -46.03
CA TRP A 235 -0.92 104.04 -45.27
C TRP A 235 -0.05 105.24 -45.66
N LYS A 236 1.27 105.04 -45.76
CA LYS A 236 2.24 106.05 -46.19
C LYS A 236 1.95 106.61 -47.59
N ASN A 237 1.64 105.73 -48.56
CA ASN A 237 1.29 106.15 -49.93
C ASN A 237 -0.02 106.96 -49.96
N SER A 238 -1.01 106.58 -49.15
CA SER A 238 -2.28 107.31 -49.02
C SER A 238 -2.08 108.75 -48.51
N ILE A 239 -1.29 108.92 -47.45
CA ILE A 239 -0.91 110.23 -46.88
C ILE A 239 -0.19 111.11 -47.93
N GLN A 240 0.75 110.56 -48.69
CA GLN A 240 1.49 111.30 -49.72
C GLN A 240 0.58 111.76 -50.89
N ASN A 241 -0.36 110.91 -51.31
CA ASN A 241 -1.29 111.25 -52.39
C ASN A 241 -2.26 112.36 -51.95
N MET A 242 -2.78 112.28 -50.71
CA MET A 242 -3.66 113.32 -50.15
C MET A 242 -2.97 114.68 -50.00
N SER A 243 -1.71 114.70 -49.58
CA SER A 243 -0.85 115.90 -49.57
C SER A 243 -0.75 116.55 -50.96
N THR A 244 -0.53 115.73 -51.99
CA THR A 244 -0.37 116.18 -53.38
C THR A 244 -1.64 116.82 -53.96
N ILE A 245 -2.82 116.31 -53.58
CA ILE A 245 -4.12 116.86 -53.99
C ILE A 245 -4.37 118.23 -53.33
N LEU A 246 -4.12 118.36 -52.03
CA LEU A 246 -4.27 119.62 -51.30
C LEU A 246 -3.36 120.72 -51.88
N TYR A 247 -2.13 120.40 -52.25
CA TYR A 247 -1.17 121.35 -52.82
C TYR A 247 -1.62 121.94 -54.17
N LYS A 248 -2.38 121.17 -54.96
CA LYS A 248 -2.97 121.63 -56.24
C LYS A 248 -4.22 122.48 -56.04
N ALA A 249 -5.06 122.16 -55.05
CA ALA A 249 -6.29 122.90 -54.78
C ALA A 249 -6.05 124.35 -54.32
N ILE A 250 -4.97 124.59 -53.56
CA ILE A 250 -4.68 125.91 -52.97
C ILE A 250 -4.09 126.90 -53.98
N ASN A 251 -3.27 126.44 -54.93
CA ASN A 251 -2.50 127.33 -55.81
C ASN A 251 -3.22 127.76 -57.10
N GLY A 252 -4.29 127.08 -57.50
CA GLY A 252 -5.06 127.44 -58.71
C GLY A 252 -5.69 128.85 -58.67
N PRO A 253 -6.50 129.20 -57.64
CA PRO A 253 -7.22 130.48 -57.59
C PRO A 253 -6.32 131.73 -57.51
N LEU A 254 -5.07 131.57 -57.08
CA LEU A 254 -4.14 132.68 -56.86
C LEU A 254 -3.56 133.27 -58.16
N GLY A 255 -3.57 132.49 -59.25
CA GLY A 255 -3.09 132.93 -60.56
C GLY A 255 -4.08 133.85 -61.29
N GLU A 256 -5.38 133.56 -61.19
CA GLU A 256 -6.43 134.26 -61.96
C GLU A 256 -6.71 135.67 -61.43
N MET A 257 -6.60 135.91 -60.11
CA MET A 257 -6.76 137.25 -59.54
C MET A 257 -5.69 138.25 -60.03
N LYS A 258 -4.49 137.77 -60.39
CA LYS A 258 -3.36 138.64 -60.75
C LYS A 258 -3.52 139.27 -62.15
N GLN A 259 -4.06 138.54 -63.12
CA GLN A 259 -4.30 139.06 -64.47
C GLN A 259 -5.46 140.06 -64.56
N LEU A 260 -6.42 139.98 -63.64
CA LEU A 260 -7.56 140.91 -63.58
C LEU A 260 -7.12 142.30 -63.10
N GLN A 261 -6.11 142.37 -62.23
CA GLN A 261 -5.54 143.60 -61.70
C GLN A 261 -4.74 144.39 -62.75
N ASP A 262 -3.95 143.72 -63.60
CA ASP A 262 -3.17 144.39 -64.65
C ASP A 262 -4.06 145.06 -65.72
N LYS A 263 -5.17 144.41 -66.11
CA LYS A 263 -6.13 144.98 -67.09
C LYS A 263 -6.88 146.21 -66.57
N LEU A 264 -7.03 146.35 -65.24
CA LEU A 264 -7.70 147.50 -64.63
C LEU A 264 -6.82 148.77 -64.66
N ASN A 265 -5.50 148.60 -64.53
CA ASN A 265 -4.54 149.71 -64.44
C ASN A 265 -4.30 150.44 -65.77
N ASP A 266 -4.44 149.77 -66.91
CA ASP A 266 -4.28 150.41 -68.23
C ASP A 266 -5.50 151.25 -68.64
N ALA A 267 -6.72 150.80 -68.30
CA ALA A 267 -7.94 151.57 -68.54
C ALA A 267 -7.93 152.93 -67.80
N HIS A 268 -7.34 152.97 -66.60
CA HIS A 268 -7.22 154.20 -65.80
C HIS A 268 -6.28 155.24 -66.44
N ARG A 269 -5.18 154.79 -67.07
CA ARG A 269 -4.25 155.69 -67.77
C ARG A 269 -4.90 156.37 -68.97
N HIS A 270 -5.66 155.64 -69.78
CA HIS A 270 -6.35 156.20 -70.96
C HIS A 270 -7.36 157.30 -70.63
N LEU A 271 -8.06 157.19 -69.50
CA LEU A 271 -9.02 158.21 -69.04
C LEU A 271 -8.35 159.53 -68.61
N THR A 272 -7.10 159.47 -68.14
CA THR A 272 -6.42 160.61 -67.51
C THR A 272 -5.93 161.63 -68.54
N ASP A 273 -5.46 161.18 -69.71
CA ASP A 273 -4.93 162.10 -70.74
C ASP A 273 -6.02 162.83 -71.55
N ILE A 274 -7.24 162.29 -71.62
CA ILE A 274 -8.37 162.95 -72.29
C ILE A 274 -8.84 164.20 -71.53
N MET A 275 -8.67 164.25 -70.19
CA MET A 275 -9.20 165.34 -69.36
C MET A 275 -8.31 166.60 -69.28
N LYS A 276 -7.04 166.54 -69.71
CA LYS A 276 -6.08 167.66 -69.58
C LYS A 276 -6.52 169.00 -70.22
N PRO A 277 -7.24 169.07 -71.36
CA PRO A 277 -7.63 170.35 -71.96
C PRO A 277 -8.60 171.18 -71.10
N PHE A 278 -9.35 170.56 -70.19
CA PHE A 278 -10.44 171.20 -69.46
C PHE A 278 -9.99 171.92 -68.17
N TYR A 279 -8.83 171.60 -67.61
CA TYR A 279 -8.46 172.06 -66.27
C TYR A 279 -7.88 173.49 -66.18
N TRP A 280 -7.61 174.17 -67.31
CA TRP A 280 -7.03 175.53 -67.28
C TRP A 280 -7.82 176.64 -67.97
N ILE A 281 -8.93 176.33 -68.66
CA ILE A 281 -9.96 177.36 -68.92
C ILE A 281 -10.54 177.90 -67.59
N ALA A 282 -10.46 177.11 -66.52
CA ALA A 282 -11.00 177.42 -65.19
C ALA A 282 -10.20 178.46 -64.36
N ASN A 283 -8.92 178.72 -64.66
CA ASN A 283 -8.04 179.50 -63.76
C ASN A 283 -7.72 180.93 -64.20
N THR A 284 -8.39 181.46 -65.23
CA THR A 284 -8.08 182.78 -65.82
C THR A 284 -8.86 183.96 -65.22
N PHE A 285 -9.83 183.74 -64.30
CA PHE A 285 -10.83 184.77 -63.96
C PHE A 285 -11.23 184.97 -62.49
N SER A 286 -10.47 184.49 -61.48
CA SER A 286 -10.71 184.84 -60.07
C SER A 286 -9.50 185.52 -59.41
N SER A 287 -9.55 186.86 -59.38
CA SER A 287 -8.53 187.72 -58.78
C SER A 287 -8.98 188.30 -57.42
N ASN A 288 -7.98 188.68 -56.61
CA ASN A 288 -8.05 189.62 -55.48
C ASN A 288 -8.78 189.22 -54.16
N GLN A 289 -8.20 189.74 -53.07
CA GLN A 289 -8.74 189.92 -51.71
C GLN A 289 -8.98 188.68 -50.79
N TYR A 290 -7.86 188.19 -50.23
CA TYR A 290 -7.54 188.21 -48.79
C TYR A 290 -8.61 187.90 -47.70
N THR A 291 -8.30 186.87 -46.90
CA THR A 291 -8.51 186.72 -45.43
C THR A 291 -9.93 186.89 -44.86
N THR A 292 -10.66 185.79 -44.63
CA THR A 292 -10.73 184.91 -43.42
C THR A 292 -11.72 185.35 -42.32
N GLN A 293 -12.51 184.36 -41.84
CA GLN A 293 -13.81 184.45 -41.11
C GLN A 293 -15.00 184.63 -42.08
N GLN A 294 -16.20 184.06 -41.89
CA GLN A 294 -16.82 183.35 -40.74
C GLN A 294 -17.48 182.04 -41.25
N ASN A 295 -17.39 180.82 -40.67
CA ASN A 295 -16.97 180.31 -39.36
C ASN A 295 -18.09 180.15 -38.29
N LEU A 296 -18.99 179.17 -38.52
CA LEU A 296 -19.91 178.54 -37.56
C LEU A 296 -19.82 177.00 -37.80
N ARG A 297 -18.89 176.22 -37.23
CA ARG A 297 -18.56 175.89 -35.81
C ARG A 297 -19.42 174.78 -35.19
N MET A 298 -18.91 173.55 -35.25
CA MET A 298 -19.06 172.54 -34.20
C MET A 298 -17.71 171.85 -33.96
N HIS A 299 -17.26 171.79 -32.70
CA HIS A 299 -15.91 171.36 -32.33
C HIS A 299 -15.78 169.83 -32.15
N PHE A 300 -14.64 169.26 -32.59
CA PHE A 300 -13.60 168.53 -31.81
C PHE A 300 -14.02 167.67 -30.58
N SER A 301 -13.35 166.57 -30.19
CA SER A 301 -11.97 166.07 -30.37
C SER A 301 -11.91 164.61 -29.87
N ILE A 302 -10.99 163.67 -30.16
CA ILE A 302 -9.96 163.44 -31.21
C ILE A 302 -10.14 161.94 -31.55
N LYS A 303 -10.45 161.43 -32.76
CA LYS A 303 -10.65 162.03 -34.10
C LYS A 303 -9.41 162.60 -34.77
#